data_AF-A0A7S2HSP2-F1
#
_entry.id   AF-A0A7S2HSP2-F1
#
_cell.length_a   1.000
_cell.length_b   1.000
_cell.length_c   1.000
_cell.angle_alpha   90.00
_cell.angle_beta   90.00
_cell.angle_gamma   90.00
#
_symmetry.space_group_name_H-M   'P 1'
#
loop_
_entity.id
_entity.type
_entity.pdbx_description
1 polymer ?
#
loop_
_entity_poly.entity_id
_entity_poly.type
_entity_poly.pdbx_seq_one_letter_code
_entity_poly.pdbx_strand_id
1 'polypeptide(L)'
;ERGLWLDLLATVVAKNLGRQVDLAGQLGQAWTLPIEQWTEATYASATRGRKTPPPLVILERKAAVLVRRVLSGLKPSAPMQTACQPPGRHFSVTRSCLAACSACGKSYSARLGKCPACTPPVRALPEEAAEPAERQDEECVDWRGLPSAPIEEAAWEDPAGFLWRRGGSGGVLLVRLKAGGVVCLKKCAPTELFAQRLSAALGVRTAGMRLIRTGAQEGEEDEAGCLRRSLRSAFPPLRDLHRSTSDDAIAVRQFRNYEWLAALEYLDGVGMMGPPANQYLVGGDADASLWRDLGRLMGFDTLINNFDRLPLAWKNDGNLENIMLGSTAGRAIGIDQAVHPITHPDGMERYCDVVLHVVQEARDGAGQRFALVQQATLINTGIQPTAEQVDGMRQGCLELVAQVADLHAAGRLEEILAGIQSEVSAAFAGRSGSDDTGALEMVSKVAAAFHRALGRGGPQAANAPASERLDSAGLCGGS
;
A
#
# COMPACT_ATOMS: atom_id res chain seq x y z
N GLU A 1 17.77 -17.48 16.95
CA GLU A 1 17.31 -16.38 16.07
C GLU A 1 16.16 -15.54 16.61
N ARG A 2 14.99 -16.11 16.95
CA ARG A 2 13.85 -15.31 17.47
C ARG A 2 14.21 -14.48 18.71
N GLY A 3 15.03 -15.01 19.61
CA GLY A 3 15.54 -14.27 20.78
C GLY A 3 16.31 -13.00 20.40
N LEU A 4 17.26 -13.10 19.45
CA LEU A 4 18.08 -11.96 19.03
C LEU A 4 17.25 -10.79 18.48
N TRP A 5 16.17 -11.07 17.74
CA TRP A 5 15.29 -10.02 17.23
C TRP A 5 14.48 -9.34 18.32
N LEU A 6 14.05 -10.09 19.34
CA LEU A 6 13.36 -9.54 20.51
C LEU A 6 14.30 -8.69 21.35
N ASP A 7 15.52 -9.17 21.61
CA ASP A 7 16.54 -8.42 22.33
C ASP A 7 16.87 -7.13 21.59
N LEU A 8 17.03 -7.20 20.27
CA LEU A 8 17.32 -6.05 19.42
C LEU A 8 16.18 -5.04 19.49
N LEU A 9 14.93 -5.48 19.36
CA LEU A 9 13.76 -4.60 19.50
C LEU A 9 13.69 -3.97 20.88
N ALA A 10 13.86 -4.76 21.96
CA ALA A 10 13.81 -4.28 23.34
C ALA A 10 14.88 -3.21 23.58
N THR A 11 16.11 -3.44 23.13
CA THR A 11 17.21 -2.49 23.29
C THR A 11 16.97 -1.22 22.48
N VAL A 12 16.48 -1.34 21.25
CA VAL A 12 16.17 -0.17 20.42
C VAL A 12 14.99 0.63 21.00
N VAL A 13 13.99 -0.03 21.60
CA VAL A 13 12.91 0.64 22.35
C VAL A 13 13.47 1.35 23.59
N ALA A 14 14.30 0.69 24.39
CA ALA A 14 14.93 1.28 25.58
C ALA A 14 15.80 2.49 25.22
N LYS A 15 16.62 2.38 24.16
CA LYS A 15 17.43 3.47 23.60
C LYS A 15 16.57 4.68 23.22
N ASN A 16 15.44 4.44 22.55
CA ASN A 16 14.52 5.51 22.16
C ASN A 16 13.80 6.13 23.37
N LEU A 17 13.40 5.32 24.35
CA LEU A 17 12.81 5.80 25.60
C LEU A 17 13.79 6.69 26.36
N GLY A 18 15.05 6.24 26.52
CA GLY A 18 16.12 7.01 27.13
C GLY A 18 16.33 8.37 26.47
N ARG A 19 16.27 8.44 25.13
CA ARG A 19 16.33 9.71 24.40
C ARG A 19 15.15 10.64 24.71
N GLN A 20 13.93 10.11 24.87
CA GLN A 20 12.74 10.92 25.14
C GLN A 20 12.72 11.50 26.56
N VAL A 21 13.36 10.84 27.52
CA VAL A 21 13.43 11.29 28.93
C VAL A 21 14.75 11.99 29.27
N ASP A 22 15.55 12.32 28.26
CA ASP A 22 16.88 12.91 28.40
C ASP A 22 17.81 12.13 29.36
N LEU A 23 17.84 10.81 29.20
CA LEU A 23 18.68 9.94 30.02
C LEU A 23 20.18 10.26 29.85
N ALA A 24 20.58 10.80 28.69
CA ALA A 24 21.95 11.23 28.45
C ALA A 24 22.31 12.50 29.25
N GLY A 25 21.39 13.44 29.42
CA GLY A 25 21.56 14.56 30.33
C GLY A 25 21.66 14.13 31.80
N GLN A 26 20.93 13.08 32.19
CA GLN A 26 20.89 12.59 33.58
C GLN A 26 22.06 11.68 33.96
N LEU A 27 22.44 10.75 33.07
CA LEU A 27 23.44 9.70 33.34
C LEU A 27 24.77 9.92 32.59
N GLY A 28 24.88 10.99 31.81
CA GLY A 28 25.99 11.23 30.90
C GLY A 28 25.91 10.41 29.60
N GLN A 29 26.89 10.59 28.70
CA GLN A 29 26.91 9.90 27.39
C GLN A 29 27.62 8.54 27.41
N ALA A 30 28.17 8.10 28.55
CA ALA A 30 28.99 6.88 28.60
C ALA A 30 28.22 5.59 28.21
N TRP A 31 26.89 5.58 28.33
CA TRP A 31 26.06 4.42 28.02
C TRP A 31 25.64 4.33 26.54
N THR A 32 25.70 5.42 25.77
CA THR A 32 25.20 5.41 24.38
C THR A 32 26.07 4.57 23.46
N LEU A 33 27.40 4.68 23.61
CA LEU A 33 28.35 3.94 22.78
C LEU A 33 28.25 2.41 22.97
N PRO A 34 28.24 1.85 24.19
CA PRO A 34 28.01 0.42 24.41
C PRO A 34 26.68 -0.09 23.82
N ILE A 35 25.60 0.69 23.92
CA ILE A 35 24.30 0.30 23.34
C ILE A 35 24.37 0.29 21.81
N GLU A 36 25.04 1.26 21.19
CA GLU A 36 25.22 1.29 19.74
C GLU A 36 26.03 0.09 19.24
N GLN A 37 27.16 -0.20 19.89
CA GLN A 37 27.99 -1.36 19.59
C GLN A 37 27.21 -2.67 19.75
N TRP A 38 26.45 -2.81 20.84
CA TRP A 38 25.61 -3.98 21.08
C TRP A 38 24.53 -4.13 20.01
N THR A 39 23.89 -3.02 19.62
CA THR A 39 22.83 -3.01 18.60
C THR A 39 23.38 -3.42 17.23
N GLU A 40 24.54 -2.88 16.83
CA GLU A 40 25.21 -3.24 15.58
C GLU A 40 25.63 -4.72 15.57
N ALA A 41 26.28 -5.20 16.64
CA ALA A 41 26.72 -6.59 16.75
C ALA A 41 25.54 -7.59 16.76
N THR A 42 24.47 -7.25 17.48
CA THR A 42 23.27 -8.08 17.57
C THR A 42 22.52 -8.10 16.25
N TYR A 43 22.41 -6.94 15.58
CA TYR A 43 21.83 -6.87 14.23
C TYR A 43 22.63 -7.72 13.24
N ALA A 44 23.95 -7.53 13.15
CA ALA A 44 24.83 -8.32 12.29
C ALA A 44 24.69 -9.83 12.53
N SER A 45 24.53 -10.24 13.80
CA SER A 45 24.30 -11.63 14.18
C SER A 45 22.91 -12.12 13.79
N ALA A 46 21.87 -11.30 14.00
CA ALA A 46 20.48 -11.62 13.67
C ALA A 46 20.20 -11.66 12.16
N THR A 47 21.07 -11.03 11.37
CA THR A 47 20.99 -10.95 9.90
C THR A 47 21.98 -11.87 9.19
N ARG A 48 22.82 -12.60 9.91
CA ARG A 48 23.78 -13.54 9.32
C ARG A 48 23.04 -14.58 8.48
N GLY A 49 23.47 -14.76 7.23
CA GLY A 49 22.84 -15.70 6.27
C GLY A 49 21.53 -15.22 5.65
N ARG A 50 21.09 -13.97 5.90
CA ARG A 50 19.93 -13.40 5.20
C ARG A 50 20.38 -12.67 3.94
N LYS A 51 19.86 -13.08 2.78
CA LYS A 51 20.11 -12.41 1.49
C LYS A 51 19.66 -10.93 1.49
N THR A 52 18.59 -10.61 2.21
CA THR A 52 18.03 -9.25 2.29
C THR A 52 17.57 -8.91 3.71
N PRO A 53 18.48 -8.54 4.63
CA PRO A 53 18.08 -8.19 5.98
C PRO A 53 17.31 -6.86 6.02
N PRO A 54 16.27 -6.73 6.86
CA PRO A 54 15.53 -5.49 6.98
C PRO A 54 16.46 -4.41 7.55
N PRO A 55 16.56 -3.21 6.95
CA PRO A 55 17.47 -2.17 7.43
C PRO A 55 17.25 -1.82 8.90
N LEU A 56 18.33 -1.79 9.71
CA LEU A 56 18.27 -1.48 11.14
C LEU A 56 17.54 -0.15 11.43
N VAL A 57 17.68 0.84 10.53
CA VAL A 57 16.99 2.14 10.63
C VAL A 57 15.46 2.01 10.64
N ILE A 58 14.88 0.99 9.98
CA ILE A 58 13.44 0.75 10.01
C ILE A 58 13.02 0.30 11.41
N LEU A 59 13.81 -0.59 12.05
CA LEU A 59 13.56 -1.03 13.41
C LEU A 59 13.66 0.14 14.40
N GLU A 60 14.70 0.98 14.27
CA GLU A 60 14.86 2.19 15.09
C GLU A 60 13.66 3.15 14.95
N ARG A 61 13.14 3.32 13.74
CA ARG A 61 11.97 4.17 13.48
C ARG A 61 10.70 3.59 14.09
N LYS A 62 10.43 2.29 13.89
CA LYS A 62 9.25 1.63 14.46
C LYS A 62 9.28 1.67 16.00
N ALA A 63 10.44 1.46 16.61
CA ALA A 63 10.62 1.61 18.05
C ALA A 63 10.39 3.07 18.52
N ALA A 64 10.89 4.07 17.80
CA ALA A 64 10.67 5.48 18.13
C ALA A 64 9.18 5.88 18.07
N VAL A 65 8.42 5.33 17.12
CA VAL A 65 6.96 5.51 17.04
C VAL A 65 6.27 4.83 18.23
N LEU A 66 6.64 3.58 18.54
CA LEU A 66 6.11 2.83 19.67
C LEU A 66 6.33 3.57 21.00
N VAL A 67 7.55 4.02 21.27
CA VAL A 67 7.91 4.78 22.48
C VAL A 67 7.08 6.05 22.60
N ARG A 68 6.94 6.83 21.51
CA ARG A 68 6.12 8.05 21.52
C ARG A 68 4.66 7.75 21.86
N ARG A 69 4.09 6.66 21.32
CA ARG A 69 2.72 6.24 21.60
C ARG A 69 2.52 5.81 23.06
N VAL A 70 3.47 5.06 23.62
CA VAL A 70 3.46 4.66 25.04
C VAL A 70 3.52 5.90 25.93
N LEU A 71 4.49 6.78 25.70
CA LEU A 71 4.64 8.01 26.49
C LEU A 71 3.45 8.95 26.38
N SER A 72 2.79 9.04 25.22
CA SER A 72 1.58 9.84 25.08
C SER A 72 0.39 9.26 25.85
N GLY A 73 0.33 7.93 26.01
CA GLY A 73 -0.69 7.26 26.82
C GLY A 73 -0.42 7.31 28.32
N LEU A 74 0.84 7.47 28.73
CA LEU A 74 1.24 7.62 30.14
C LEU A 74 1.06 9.04 30.68
N LYS A 75 0.74 10.03 29.83
CA LYS A 75 0.39 11.35 30.33
C LYS A 75 -0.79 11.18 31.29
N PRO A 76 -0.62 11.49 32.59
CA PRO A 76 -1.70 11.34 33.54
C PRO A 76 -2.90 12.09 32.99
N SER A 77 -4.05 11.41 32.93
CA SER A 77 -5.34 12.05 32.74
C SER A 77 -5.35 13.24 33.67
N ALA A 78 -5.35 14.45 33.09
CA ALA A 78 -5.16 15.66 33.86
C ALA A 78 -6.11 15.64 35.07
N PRO A 79 -5.67 16.01 36.28
CA PRO A 79 -6.60 16.21 37.37
C PRO A 79 -7.62 17.23 36.89
N MET A 80 -8.90 16.90 37.07
CA MET A 80 -10.05 17.75 36.82
C MET A 80 -9.78 19.12 37.46
N GLN A 81 -9.33 20.11 36.68
CA GLN A 81 -9.08 21.47 37.15
C GLN A 81 -10.00 22.43 36.42
N THR A 82 -10.88 22.99 37.25
CA THR A 82 -11.68 24.18 37.08
C THR A 82 -10.92 25.35 36.45
N ALA A 83 -11.61 25.99 35.49
CA ALA A 83 -11.59 27.41 35.14
C ALA A 83 -10.25 28.13 34.84
N CYS A 84 -10.26 28.75 33.65
CA CYS A 84 -9.47 29.92 33.25
C CYS A 84 -7.98 29.73 32.95
N GLN A 85 -7.65 29.29 31.71
CA GLN A 85 -6.49 29.78 30.95
C GLN A 85 -6.75 29.72 29.42
N PRO A 86 -6.09 30.59 28.61
CA PRO A 86 -6.55 31.01 27.29
C PRO A 86 -6.13 30.05 26.15
N PRO A 87 -6.74 30.14 24.96
CA PRO A 87 -6.47 29.22 23.86
C PRO A 87 -5.21 29.65 23.10
N GLY A 88 -4.38 28.67 22.73
CA GLY A 88 -3.39 28.87 21.67
C GLY A 88 -2.03 28.21 21.89
N ARG A 89 -1.95 26.90 21.68
CA ARG A 89 -0.71 26.29 21.17
C ARG A 89 -1.06 25.37 20.01
N HIS A 90 -0.87 25.89 18.81
CA HIS A 90 -0.84 25.11 17.58
C HIS A 90 0.21 24.00 17.71
N PHE A 91 -0.17 22.79 17.32
CA PHE A 91 0.74 21.66 17.15
C PHE A 91 1.79 22.02 16.10
N SER A 92 3.05 22.20 16.49
CA SER A 92 4.15 22.25 15.54
C SER A 92 4.45 20.83 15.06
N VAL A 93 4.27 20.57 13.77
CA VAL A 93 4.91 19.45 13.08
C VAL A 93 6.40 19.50 13.43
N THR A 94 6.94 18.42 14.01
CA THR A 94 8.34 18.35 14.38
C THR A 94 9.18 18.54 13.12
N ARG A 95 9.88 19.68 13.01
CA ARG A 95 10.86 19.94 11.95
C ARG A 95 11.72 18.69 11.78
N SER A 96 11.71 18.11 10.58
CA SER A 96 12.63 17.03 10.26
C SER A 96 14.05 17.57 10.45
N CYS A 97 14.80 16.98 11.38
CA CYS A 97 16.20 17.35 11.60
C CYS A 97 16.99 16.85 10.39
N LEU A 98 17.12 17.68 9.37
CA LEU A 98 18.09 17.49 8.30
C LEU A 98 19.48 17.79 8.88
N ALA A 99 20.42 16.87 8.68
CA ALA A 99 21.83 17.08 8.97
C ALA A 99 22.56 17.32 7.65
N ALA A 100 23.51 18.25 7.65
CA ALA A 100 24.47 18.35 6.56
C ALA A 100 25.56 17.29 6.79
N CYS A 101 25.84 16.47 5.77
CA CYS A 101 26.94 15.52 5.84
C CYS A 101 28.27 16.26 5.95
N SER A 102 29.05 15.96 7.00
CA SER A 102 30.38 16.55 7.19
C SER A 102 31.37 16.21 6.08
N ALA A 103 31.15 15.12 5.33
CA ALA A 103 32.03 14.69 4.24
C ALA A 103 31.65 15.29 2.87
N CYS A 104 30.36 15.31 2.50
CA CYS A 104 29.93 15.78 1.17
C CYS A 104 29.06 17.03 1.16
N GLY A 105 28.73 17.61 2.33
CA GLY A 105 27.87 18.78 2.45
C GLY A 105 26.39 18.55 2.12
N LYS A 106 26.01 17.40 1.54
CA LYS A 106 24.62 17.10 1.20
C LYS A 106 23.76 16.99 2.45
N SER A 107 22.58 17.60 2.41
CA SER A 107 21.57 17.45 3.45
C SER A 107 20.94 16.06 3.37
N TYR A 108 20.87 15.36 4.49
CA TYR A 108 20.19 14.08 4.61
C TYR A 108 19.43 14.03 5.94
N SER A 109 18.49 13.10 6.09
CA SER A 109 17.82 12.94 7.37
C SER A 109 18.83 12.50 8.42
N ALA A 110 19.00 13.28 9.50
CA ALA A 110 19.86 12.90 10.63
C ALA A 110 19.47 11.52 11.21
N ARG A 111 18.22 11.09 10.96
CA ARG A 111 17.68 9.78 11.35
C ARG A 111 18.24 8.59 10.56
N LEU A 112 18.96 8.80 9.45
CA LEU A 112 19.64 7.72 8.71
C LEU A 112 20.96 7.31 9.39
N GLY A 113 21.43 8.06 10.39
CA GLY A 113 22.70 7.82 11.08
C GLY A 113 23.92 8.20 10.24
N LYS A 114 24.00 7.70 9.00
CA LYS A 114 25.09 7.96 8.04
C LYS A 114 24.54 8.57 6.76
N CYS A 115 25.37 9.38 6.09
CA CYS A 115 24.98 9.98 4.82
C CYS A 115 24.93 8.89 3.72
N PRO A 116 23.79 8.70 3.03
CA PRO A 116 23.66 7.67 2.01
C PRO A 116 24.52 7.94 0.77
N ALA A 117 24.88 9.21 0.52
CA ALA A 117 25.78 9.57 -0.57
C ALA A 117 27.24 9.18 -0.30
N CYS A 118 27.71 9.29 0.95
CA CYS A 118 29.07 8.93 1.34
C CYS A 118 29.23 7.47 1.76
N THR A 119 28.14 6.84 2.17
CA THR A 119 28.09 5.46 2.63
C THR A 119 27.05 4.73 1.79
N PRO A 120 27.32 4.54 0.48
CA PRO A 120 26.42 3.76 -0.35
C PRO A 120 26.27 2.36 0.28
N PRO A 121 25.09 1.73 0.18
CA PRO A 121 24.90 0.38 0.69
C PRO A 121 25.99 -0.51 0.10
N VAL A 122 26.74 -1.17 0.99
CA VAL A 122 27.85 -2.06 0.61
C VAL A 122 27.30 -3.07 -0.39
N ARG A 123 27.83 -3.06 -1.63
CA ARG A 123 27.60 -4.16 -2.59
C ARG A 123 27.97 -5.45 -1.86
N ALA A 124 27.02 -6.39 -1.79
CA ALA A 124 27.25 -7.69 -1.18
C ALA A 124 28.59 -8.25 -1.67
N LEU A 125 29.49 -8.56 -0.74
CA LEU A 125 30.76 -9.22 -1.07
C LEU A 125 30.44 -10.58 -1.72
N PRO A 126 31.28 -11.07 -2.64
CA PRO A 126 31.08 -12.39 -3.23
C PRO A 126 31.11 -13.46 -2.12
N GLU A 127 30.03 -14.23 -1.99
CA GLU A 127 29.90 -15.32 -1.03
C GLU A 127 30.79 -16.51 -1.44
N GLU A 128 31.83 -16.79 -0.65
CA GLU A 128 32.52 -18.08 -0.65
C GLU A 128 31.85 -19.02 0.35
N ALA A 129 30.91 -19.84 -0.12
CA ALA A 129 30.60 -21.17 0.43
C ALA A 129 29.67 -21.92 -0.55
N ALA A 130 30.15 -23.04 -1.09
CA ALA A 130 29.47 -23.85 -2.10
C ALA A 130 28.21 -24.53 -1.53
N GLU A 131 27.04 -24.07 -1.95
CA GLU A 131 25.80 -24.87 -1.97
C GLU A 131 25.71 -25.67 -3.28
N PRO A 132 25.00 -26.82 -3.29
CA PRO A 132 24.99 -27.75 -4.43
C PRO A 132 24.45 -27.10 -5.72
N ALA A 133 25.22 -27.29 -6.80
CA ALA A 133 25.17 -26.58 -8.07
C ALA A 133 23.85 -26.70 -8.87
N GLU A 134 22.91 -27.56 -8.51
CA GLU A 134 21.68 -27.78 -9.29
C GLU A 134 20.54 -26.78 -8.96
N ARG A 135 20.63 -26.00 -7.86
CA ARG A 135 19.66 -24.93 -7.56
C ARG A 135 20.08 -23.53 -8.02
N GLN A 136 21.31 -23.36 -8.52
CA GLN A 136 21.83 -22.04 -8.91
C GLN A 136 21.24 -21.51 -10.22
N ASP A 137 20.75 -22.38 -11.11
CA ASP A 137 20.26 -21.92 -12.42
C ASP A 137 18.89 -21.21 -12.35
N GLU A 138 18.03 -21.51 -11.36
CA GLU A 138 16.79 -20.76 -11.12
C GLU A 138 17.03 -19.50 -10.27
N GLU A 139 18.04 -19.49 -9.40
CA GLU A 139 18.45 -18.31 -8.63
C GLU A 139 19.20 -17.26 -9.48
N CYS A 140 19.64 -17.60 -10.70
CA CYS A 140 20.38 -16.72 -11.61
C CYS A 140 19.48 -15.94 -12.60
N VAL A 141 18.17 -16.24 -12.63
CA VAL A 141 17.23 -15.46 -13.46
C VAL A 141 16.98 -14.13 -12.78
N ASP A 142 17.46 -13.03 -13.39
CA ASP A 142 17.06 -11.69 -12.98
C ASP A 142 15.60 -11.45 -13.36
N TRP A 143 14.69 -11.91 -12.50
CA TRP A 143 13.24 -11.76 -12.68
C TRP A 143 12.83 -10.31 -12.92
N ARG A 144 13.56 -9.33 -12.37
CA ARG A 144 13.28 -7.91 -12.56
C ARG A 144 13.59 -7.43 -13.98
N GLY A 145 14.56 -8.06 -14.64
CA GLY A 145 14.91 -7.76 -16.03
C GLY A 145 13.99 -8.40 -17.06
N LEU A 146 13.01 -9.21 -16.63
CA LEU A 146 12.06 -9.84 -17.54
C LEU A 146 10.93 -8.87 -17.92
N PRO A 147 10.48 -8.85 -19.18
CA PRO A 147 9.38 -7.98 -19.60
C PRO A 147 8.04 -8.46 -19.03
N SER A 148 7.05 -7.56 -18.96
CA SER A 148 5.66 -7.98 -18.73
C SER A 148 5.15 -8.75 -19.94
N ALA A 149 4.44 -9.85 -19.69
CA ALA A 149 3.66 -10.51 -20.72
C ALA A 149 2.23 -9.92 -20.79
N PRO A 150 1.59 -9.91 -21.97
CA PRO A 150 0.18 -9.53 -22.10
C PRO A 150 -0.71 -10.52 -21.34
N ILE A 151 -1.41 -10.05 -20.31
CA ILE A 151 -2.21 -10.92 -19.43
C ILE A 151 -3.35 -11.64 -20.17
N GLU A 152 -3.90 -11.04 -21.23
CA GLU A 152 -5.01 -11.57 -22.05
C GLU A 152 -4.57 -12.77 -22.91
N GLU A 153 -3.28 -12.87 -23.24
CA GLU A 153 -2.73 -13.87 -24.17
C GLU A 153 -1.86 -14.91 -23.43
N ALA A 154 -1.93 -14.94 -22.09
CA ALA A 154 -1.10 -15.79 -21.28
C ALA A 154 -1.43 -17.28 -21.53
N ALA A 155 -0.57 -17.96 -22.30
CA ALA A 155 -0.65 -19.40 -22.54
C ALA A 155 -0.14 -20.17 -21.31
N TRP A 156 -1.04 -20.84 -20.60
CA TRP A 156 -0.71 -21.50 -19.33
C TRP A 156 -0.14 -22.89 -19.49
N GLU A 157 -0.21 -23.51 -20.68
CA GLU A 157 0.07 -24.93 -20.91
C GLU A 157 1.51 -25.33 -20.55
N ASP A 158 2.45 -24.38 -20.62
CA ASP A 158 3.86 -24.70 -20.53
C ASP A 158 4.70 -23.50 -20.03
N PRO A 159 4.59 -23.14 -18.74
CA PRO A 159 5.36 -22.04 -18.16
C PRO A 159 6.85 -22.40 -18.07
N ALA A 160 7.70 -21.41 -18.31
CA ALA A 160 9.17 -21.53 -18.29
C ALA A 160 9.78 -21.43 -16.89
N GLY A 161 8.99 -21.06 -15.87
CA GLY A 161 9.47 -20.97 -14.50
C GLY A 161 8.48 -20.28 -13.57
N PHE A 162 8.69 -20.45 -12.27
CA PHE A 162 7.87 -19.88 -11.22
C PHE A 162 8.72 -19.23 -10.15
N LEU A 163 8.19 -18.19 -9.52
CA LEU A 163 8.80 -17.60 -8.33
C LEU A 163 7.72 -17.13 -7.36
N TRP A 164 7.71 -17.70 -6.16
CA TRP A 164 6.85 -17.20 -5.11
C TRP A 164 7.43 -15.97 -4.43
N ARG A 165 6.63 -14.90 -4.38
CA ARG A 165 6.90 -13.71 -3.57
C ARG A 165 5.93 -13.68 -2.40
N ARG A 166 6.47 -13.90 -1.20
CA ARG A 166 5.72 -13.74 0.04
C ARG A 166 5.30 -12.27 0.20
N GLY A 167 4.05 -12.05 0.57
CA GLY A 167 3.48 -10.74 0.88
C GLY A 167 2.34 -10.86 1.90
N GLY A 168 1.87 -9.73 2.44
CA GLY A 168 0.89 -9.71 3.54
C GLY A 168 -0.46 -10.35 3.20
N SER A 169 -0.95 -10.16 1.97
CA SER A 169 -2.27 -10.62 1.51
C SER A 169 -2.29 -12.10 1.06
N GLY A 170 -1.28 -12.89 1.42
CA GLY A 170 -1.14 -14.27 0.97
C GLY A 170 -0.17 -14.48 -0.19
N GLY A 171 0.59 -13.45 -0.59
CA GLY A 171 1.67 -13.52 -1.59
C GLY A 171 1.20 -13.52 -3.06
N VAL A 172 2.18 -13.47 -3.97
CA VAL A 172 1.99 -13.44 -5.43
C VAL A 172 2.94 -14.43 -6.09
N LEU A 173 2.43 -15.21 -7.03
CA LEU A 173 3.22 -16.18 -7.80
C LEU A 173 3.57 -15.56 -9.15
N LEU A 174 4.87 -15.34 -9.40
CA LEU A 174 5.34 -14.90 -10.71
C LEU A 174 5.45 -16.12 -11.60
N VAL A 175 4.93 -16.02 -12.82
CA VAL A 175 4.95 -17.07 -13.83
C VAL A 175 5.67 -16.53 -15.05
N ARG A 176 6.82 -17.12 -15.38
CA ARG A 176 7.53 -16.83 -16.62
C ARG A 176 6.93 -17.66 -17.74
N LEU A 177 6.46 -17.03 -18.81
CA LEU A 177 5.86 -17.74 -19.93
C LEU A 177 6.93 -18.19 -20.93
N LYS A 178 6.71 -19.32 -21.64
CA LYS A 178 7.64 -19.79 -22.69
C LYS A 178 7.73 -18.85 -23.88
N ALA A 179 6.62 -18.18 -24.21
CA ALA A 179 6.59 -17.13 -25.24
C ALA A 179 7.41 -15.88 -24.84
N GLY A 180 7.86 -15.80 -23.59
CA GLY A 180 8.57 -14.66 -23.02
C GLY A 180 7.72 -13.87 -22.04
N GLY A 181 8.40 -13.12 -21.19
CA GLY A 181 7.79 -12.25 -20.19
C GLY A 181 7.21 -12.97 -18.97
N VAL A 182 6.61 -12.17 -18.08
CA VAL A 182 6.10 -12.59 -16.78
C VAL A 182 4.66 -12.15 -16.59
N VAL A 183 3.86 -13.00 -15.96
CA VAL A 183 2.54 -12.67 -15.41
C VAL A 183 2.54 -12.97 -13.91
N CYS A 184 1.82 -12.19 -13.14
CA CYS A 184 1.63 -12.43 -11.72
C CYS A 184 0.30 -13.16 -11.48
N LEU A 185 0.27 -14.15 -10.60
CA LEU A 185 -0.94 -14.81 -10.15
C LEU A 185 -1.18 -14.49 -8.68
N LYS A 186 -2.42 -14.10 -8.36
CA LYS A 186 -2.86 -13.84 -6.98
C LYS A 186 -4.28 -14.37 -6.76
N LYS A 187 -4.64 -14.68 -5.52
CA LYS A 187 -6.06 -14.82 -5.13
C LYS A 187 -6.79 -13.49 -5.41
N CYS A 188 -8.00 -13.56 -5.98
CA CYS A 188 -8.81 -12.38 -6.23
C CYS A 188 -10.04 -12.31 -5.30
N ALA A 189 -10.29 -11.14 -4.74
CA ALA A 189 -11.55 -10.78 -4.08
C ALA A 189 -12.42 -9.89 -4.99
N PRO A 190 -13.76 -9.86 -4.80
CA PRO A 190 -14.63 -8.95 -5.54
C PRO A 190 -14.24 -7.47 -5.41
N THR A 191 -13.81 -7.05 -4.22
CA THR A 191 -13.38 -5.67 -3.95
C THR A 191 -12.09 -5.29 -4.68
N GLU A 192 -11.23 -6.25 -5.02
CA GLU A 192 -10.03 -6.02 -5.83
C GLU A 192 -10.39 -5.84 -7.30
N LEU A 193 -11.28 -6.69 -7.82
CA LEU A 193 -11.79 -6.55 -9.20
C LEU A 193 -12.54 -5.23 -9.37
N PHE A 194 -13.42 -4.88 -8.43
CA PHE A 194 -14.14 -3.60 -8.44
C PHE A 194 -13.17 -2.42 -8.47
N ALA A 195 -12.16 -2.41 -7.58
CA ALA A 195 -11.16 -1.35 -7.54
C ALA A 195 -10.39 -1.26 -8.86
N GLN A 196 -10.04 -2.39 -9.48
CA GLN A 196 -9.32 -2.39 -10.75
C GLN A 196 -10.17 -1.86 -11.91
N ARG A 197 -11.44 -2.23 -12.01
CA ARG A 197 -12.33 -1.70 -13.06
C ARG A 197 -12.59 -0.21 -12.88
N LEU A 198 -12.74 0.23 -11.64
CA LEU A 198 -12.94 1.65 -11.35
C LEU A 198 -11.68 2.47 -11.66
N SER A 199 -10.47 1.98 -11.32
CA SER A 199 -9.24 2.68 -11.66
C SER A 199 -9.06 2.81 -13.17
N ALA A 200 -9.36 1.75 -13.94
CA ALA A 200 -9.34 1.78 -15.39
C ALA A 200 -10.34 2.80 -15.96
N ALA A 201 -11.58 2.80 -15.48
CA ALA A 201 -12.61 3.75 -15.92
C ALA A 201 -12.26 5.22 -15.62
N LEU A 202 -11.54 5.47 -14.52
CA LEU A 202 -11.10 6.81 -14.11
C LEU A 202 -9.74 7.23 -14.71
N GLY A 203 -9.07 6.35 -15.47
CA GLY A 203 -7.72 6.61 -15.98
C GLY A 203 -6.70 6.80 -14.85
N VAL A 204 -6.82 6.02 -13.78
CA VAL A 204 -5.84 5.93 -12.71
C VAL A 204 -5.01 4.68 -12.92
N ARG A 205 -3.68 4.84 -13.01
CA ARG A 205 -2.79 3.74 -13.34
C ARG A 205 -2.61 2.78 -12.16
N THR A 206 -3.21 1.61 -12.26
CA THR A 206 -2.95 0.44 -11.40
C THR A 206 -2.62 -0.77 -12.27
N ALA A 207 -1.92 -1.78 -11.73
CA ALA A 207 -1.64 -3.01 -12.46
C ALA A 207 -2.92 -3.60 -13.09
N GLY A 208 -2.82 -3.99 -14.36
CA GLY A 208 -3.88 -4.67 -15.09
C GLY A 208 -4.28 -5.98 -14.40
N MET A 209 -5.55 -6.35 -14.50
CA MET A 209 -6.10 -7.56 -13.89
C MET A 209 -7.08 -8.25 -14.82
N ARG A 210 -6.90 -9.56 -14.95
CA ARG A 210 -7.83 -10.49 -15.59
C ARG A 210 -8.21 -11.58 -14.60
N LEU A 211 -9.51 -11.82 -14.45
CA LEU A 211 -10.03 -12.83 -13.55
C LEU A 211 -9.98 -14.21 -14.21
N ILE A 212 -9.52 -15.21 -13.46
CA ILE A 212 -9.52 -16.62 -13.83
C ILE A 212 -10.40 -17.35 -12.83
N ARG A 213 -11.54 -17.87 -13.30
CA ARG A 213 -12.42 -18.71 -12.50
C ARG A 213 -11.91 -20.15 -12.55
N THR A 214 -11.71 -20.77 -11.40
CA THR A 214 -11.13 -22.11 -11.33
C THR A 214 -12.16 -23.21 -11.01
N GLY A 215 -13.44 -22.85 -10.91
CA GLY A 215 -14.52 -23.75 -10.51
C GLY A 215 -15.36 -24.35 -11.65
N ALA A 216 -14.87 -24.44 -12.89
CA ALA A 216 -15.67 -25.08 -13.97
C ALA A 216 -16.04 -26.53 -13.63
N GLN A 217 -17.17 -26.98 -14.18
CA GLN A 217 -17.65 -28.35 -14.00
C GLN A 217 -16.60 -29.34 -14.54
N GLU A 218 -16.42 -30.48 -13.85
CA GLU A 218 -15.50 -31.53 -14.28
C GLU A 218 -15.81 -31.94 -15.74
N GLY A 219 -14.87 -31.68 -16.66
CA GLY A 219 -14.96 -32.09 -18.07
C GLY A 219 -14.79 -30.97 -19.09
N GLU A 220 -14.91 -29.70 -18.70
CA GLU A 220 -14.55 -28.57 -19.59
C GLU A 220 -13.05 -28.27 -19.44
N GLU A 221 -12.31 -28.34 -20.55
CA GLU A 221 -10.94 -27.81 -20.60
C GLU A 221 -11.00 -26.28 -20.61
N ASP A 222 -11.14 -25.70 -19.44
CA ASP A 222 -11.06 -24.27 -19.24
C ASP A 222 -9.62 -23.82 -18.96
N GLU A 223 -9.42 -22.51 -19.06
CA GLU A 223 -8.14 -21.84 -18.80
C GLU A 223 -7.55 -22.22 -17.43
N ALA A 224 -8.40 -22.34 -16.41
CA ALA A 224 -7.97 -22.72 -15.07
C ALA A 224 -7.52 -24.18 -14.98
N GLY A 225 -8.13 -25.08 -15.75
CA GLY A 225 -7.71 -26.46 -15.94
C GLY A 225 -6.29 -26.54 -16.50
N CYS A 226 -6.00 -25.78 -17.56
CA CYS A 226 -4.64 -25.62 -18.11
C CYS A 226 -3.68 -25.11 -17.05
N LEU A 227 -3.98 -23.97 -16.40
CA LEU A 227 -3.14 -23.39 -15.36
C LEU A 227 -2.86 -24.38 -14.22
N ARG A 228 -3.87 -25.10 -13.72
CA ARG A 228 -3.70 -26.09 -12.64
C ARG A 228 -2.90 -27.31 -13.08
N ARG A 229 -3.00 -27.74 -14.34
CA ARG A 229 -2.17 -28.83 -14.88
C ARG A 229 -0.71 -28.39 -14.95
N SER A 230 -0.45 -27.18 -15.38
CA SER A 230 0.91 -26.64 -15.46
C SER A 230 1.54 -26.38 -14.09
N LEU A 231 0.77 -25.85 -13.14
CA LEU A 231 1.16 -25.79 -11.73
C LEU A 231 1.31 -27.18 -11.08
N ARG A 232 0.80 -28.24 -11.71
CA ARG A 232 1.00 -29.64 -11.28
C ARG A 232 2.22 -30.27 -11.92
N SER A 233 2.50 -30.00 -13.19
CA SER A 233 3.65 -30.56 -13.90
C SER A 233 4.96 -29.89 -13.48
N ALA A 234 4.94 -28.60 -13.19
CA ALA A 234 6.13 -27.84 -12.82
C ALA A 234 6.65 -28.12 -11.40
N PHE A 235 5.83 -28.72 -10.54
CA PHE A 235 6.21 -29.04 -9.17
C PHE A 235 6.13 -30.55 -8.95
N PRO A 236 7.13 -31.17 -8.29
CA PRO A 236 7.16 -32.62 -8.08
C PRO A 236 5.86 -33.14 -7.44
N PRO A 237 5.52 -34.43 -7.65
CA PRO A 237 4.34 -35.04 -7.06
C PRO A 237 4.24 -34.76 -5.55
N LEU A 238 3.02 -34.44 -5.07
CA LEU A 238 2.73 -34.04 -3.68
C LEU A 238 3.26 -35.00 -2.60
N ARG A 239 3.55 -36.25 -2.96
CA ARG A 239 4.13 -37.27 -2.06
C ARG A 239 5.55 -36.90 -1.63
N ASP A 240 6.34 -36.30 -2.51
CA ASP A 240 7.71 -35.84 -2.20
C ASP A 240 7.70 -34.44 -1.58
N LEU A 241 6.66 -33.66 -1.87
CA LEU A 241 6.45 -32.30 -1.37
C LEU A 241 6.19 -32.23 0.14
N HIS A 242 5.71 -33.31 0.79
CA HIS A 242 5.54 -33.35 2.25
C HIS A 242 6.87 -33.20 3.01
N ARG A 243 8.00 -33.42 2.35
CA ARG A 243 9.34 -33.16 2.90
C ARG A 243 9.94 -31.83 2.44
N SER A 244 9.39 -31.23 1.38
CA SER A 244 9.85 -29.92 0.89
C SER A 244 9.13 -28.82 1.65
N THR A 245 9.85 -28.15 2.54
CA THR A 245 9.41 -26.91 3.21
C THR A 245 9.61 -25.68 2.33
N SER A 246 9.77 -25.84 1.01
CA SER A 246 9.93 -24.69 0.11
C SER A 246 8.64 -23.89 0.03
N ASP A 247 8.76 -22.58 -0.04
CA ASP A 247 7.59 -21.71 -0.06
C ASP A 247 6.79 -21.82 -1.35
N ASP A 248 7.44 -22.12 -2.46
CA ASP A 248 6.79 -22.30 -3.75
C ASP A 248 5.82 -23.48 -3.72
N ALA A 249 6.18 -24.56 -3.03
CA ALA A 249 5.32 -25.71 -2.82
C ALA A 249 4.03 -25.36 -2.04
N ILE A 250 4.17 -24.53 -1.00
CA ILE A 250 3.05 -24.05 -0.19
C ILE A 250 2.15 -23.13 -1.03
N ALA A 251 2.76 -22.22 -1.79
CA ALA A 251 2.04 -21.30 -2.66
C ALA A 251 1.22 -22.06 -3.71
N VAL A 252 1.84 -22.97 -4.46
CA VAL A 252 1.14 -23.77 -5.47
C VAL A 252 -0.03 -24.55 -4.87
N ARG A 253 0.15 -25.11 -3.66
CA ARG A 253 -0.93 -25.79 -2.94
C ARG A 253 -2.07 -24.84 -2.60
N GLN A 254 -1.78 -23.60 -2.20
CA GLN A 254 -2.80 -22.59 -1.92
C GLN A 254 -3.57 -22.20 -3.18
N PHE A 255 -2.88 -21.96 -4.29
CA PHE A 255 -3.49 -21.53 -5.55
C PHE A 255 -4.43 -22.59 -6.15
N ARG A 256 -4.15 -23.88 -5.94
CA ARG A 256 -5.05 -24.97 -6.36
C ARG A 256 -6.44 -24.88 -5.73
N ASN A 257 -6.53 -24.33 -4.52
CA ASN A 257 -7.75 -24.29 -3.75
C ASN A 257 -8.50 -22.95 -3.87
N TYR A 258 -7.94 -21.97 -4.59
CA TYR A 258 -8.62 -20.71 -4.81
C TYR A 258 -9.59 -20.84 -5.97
N GLU A 259 -10.87 -20.59 -5.69
CA GLU A 259 -11.96 -20.56 -6.67
C GLU A 259 -11.80 -19.41 -7.69
N TRP A 260 -11.22 -18.29 -7.25
CA TRP A 260 -10.93 -17.14 -8.09
C TRP A 260 -9.47 -16.73 -7.96
N LEU A 261 -8.80 -16.70 -9.11
CA LEU A 261 -7.46 -16.18 -9.29
C LEU A 261 -7.52 -14.92 -10.15
N ALA A 262 -6.56 -14.04 -9.96
CA ALA A 262 -6.28 -12.93 -10.85
C ALA A 262 -4.94 -13.16 -11.53
N ALA A 263 -4.93 -13.11 -12.86
CA ALA A 263 -3.74 -12.82 -13.64
C ALA A 263 -3.53 -11.30 -13.61
N LEU A 264 -2.40 -10.90 -13.07
CA LEU A 264 -2.00 -9.52 -12.87
C LEU A 264 -0.84 -9.19 -13.80
N GLU A 265 -0.88 -7.97 -14.33
CA GLU A 265 0.22 -7.39 -15.08
C GLU A 265 1.50 -7.41 -14.24
N TYR A 266 2.60 -7.87 -14.84
CA TYR A 266 3.91 -7.80 -14.21
C TYR A 266 4.50 -6.40 -14.39
N LEU A 267 5.02 -5.83 -13.31
CA LEU A 267 5.66 -4.52 -13.35
C LEU A 267 7.15 -4.70 -13.07
N ASP A 268 7.96 -4.36 -14.05
CA ASP A 268 9.43 -4.38 -14.05
C ASP A 268 10.08 -3.24 -13.23
N GLY A 269 9.25 -2.44 -12.55
CA GLY A 269 9.68 -1.34 -11.70
C GLY A 269 10.22 -1.78 -10.33
N VAL A 270 10.42 -0.79 -9.46
CA VAL A 270 10.80 -1.01 -8.05
C VAL A 270 9.69 -0.53 -7.13
N GLY A 271 9.37 -1.28 -6.06
CA GLY A 271 8.46 -0.79 -5.03
C GLY A 271 8.99 0.52 -4.43
N MET A 272 8.12 1.46 -4.04
CA MET A 272 8.45 2.78 -3.48
C MET A 272 8.97 2.68 -2.03
N MET A 273 9.91 1.77 -1.79
CA MET A 273 10.51 1.50 -0.50
C MET A 273 11.98 1.10 -0.63
N GLY A 274 12.79 1.53 0.33
CA GLY A 274 14.18 1.16 0.48
C GLY A 274 15.14 1.85 -0.52
N PRO A 275 16.39 1.33 -0.60
CA PRO A 275 17.43 1.89 -1.46
C PRO A 275 17.11 1.94 -2.96
N PRO A 276 16.43 0.94 -3.59
CA PRO A 276 16.10 1.03 -5.02
C PRO A 276 15.17 2.21 -5.35
N ALA A 277 14.14 2.45 -4.52
CA ALA A 277 13.27 3.61 -4.68
C ALA A 277 14.05 4.94 -4.50
N ASN A 278 14.97 4.99 -3.54
CA ASN A 278 15.84 6.15 -3.35
C ASN A 278 16.64 6.47 -4.63
N GLN A 279 17.27 5.46 -5.21
CA GLN A 279 18.08 5.59 -6.42
C GLN A 279 17.25 6.11 -7.59
N TYR A 280 16.07 5.52 -7.81
CA TYR A 280 15.15 5.98 -8.86
C TYR A 280 14.72 7.45 -8.65
N LEU A 281 14.33 7.82 -7.43
CA LEU A 281 13.88 9.19 -7.12
C LEU A 281 15.00 10.23 -7.19
N VAL A 282 16.26 9.85 -7.01
CA VAL A 282 17.43 10.74 -7.10
C VAL A 282 18.02 10.79 -8.51
N GLY A 283 17.86 9.72 -9.29
CA GLY A 283 18.49 9.51 -10.59
C GLY A 283 18.09 10.49 -11.69
N GLY A 284 17.11 11.37 -11.44
CA GLY A 284 16.62 12.36 -12.41
C GLY A 284 15.41 11.88 -13.21
N ASP A 285 15.03 10.61 -13.09
CA ASP A 285 13.84 10.04 -13.76
C ASP A 285 12.52 10.46 -13.08
N ALA A 286 12.59 10.97 -11.85
CA ALA A 286 11.45 11.52 -11.12
C ALA A 286 11.15 12.96 -11.57
N ASP A 287 10.44 13.09 -12.69
CA ASP A 287 9.94 14.37 -13.19
C ASP A 287 8.68 14.86 -12.42
N ALA A 288 8.20 16.07 -12.75
CA ALA A 288 7.01 16.65 -12.14
C ALA A 288 5.74 15.80 -12.35
N SER A 289 5.69 15.01 -13.42
CA SER A 289 4.51 14.19 -13.73
C SER A 289 4.42 12.94 -12.86
N LEU A 290 5.54 12.36 -12.41
CA LEU A 290 5.53 11.27 -11.42
C LEU A 290 4.78 11.67 -10.14
N TRP A 291 5.04 12.86 -9.61
CA TRP A 291 4.41 13.33 -8.39
C TRP A 291 2.93 13.63 -8.61
N ARG A 292 2.56 14.10 -9.80
CA ARG A 292 1.16 14.27 -10.21
C ARG A 292 0.44 12.93 -10.36
N ASP A 293 1.06 11.92 -10.95
CA ASP A 293 0.52 10.57 -11.05
C ASP A 293 0.31 9.94 -9.66
N LEU A 294 1.27 10.13 -8.76
CA LEU A 294 1.15 9.72 -7.36
C LEU A 294 -0.02 10.45 -6.67
N GLY A 295 -0.19 11.75 -6.95
CA GLY A 295 -1.34 12.53 -6.50
C GLY A 295 -2.68 11.97 -6.98
N ARG A 296 -2.78 11.59 -8.26
CA ARG A 296 -3.98 10.93 -8.80
C ARG A 296 -4.24 9.61 -8.09
N LEU A 297 -3.20 8.80 -7.86
CA LEU A 297 -3.33 7.54 -7.10
C LEU A 297 -3.80 7.78 -5.66
N MET A 298 -3.33 8.83 -4.99
CA MET A 298 -3.79 9.23 -3.65
C MET A 298 -5.26 9.64 -3.61
N GLY A 299 -5.72 10.40 -4.62
CA GLY A 299 -7.14 10.73 -4.77
C GLY A 299 -7.99 9.47 -4.97
N PHE A 300 -7.46 8.50 -5.71
CA PHE A 300 -8.13 7.23 -5.97
C PHE A 300 -8.22 6.38 -4.70
N ASP A 301 -7.13 6.26 -3.94
CA ASP A 301 -7.12 5.59 -2.64
C ASP A 301 -8.16 6.19 -1.69
N THR A 302 -8.27 7.53 -1.68
CA THR A 302 -9.28 8.23 -0.89
C THR A 302 -10.70 7.88 -1.36
N LEU A 303 -10.94 7.78 -2.68
CA LEU A 303 -12.23 7.40 -3.24
C LEU A 303 -12.67 5.98 -2.82
N ILE A 304 -11.76 5.01 -2.87
CA ILE A 304 -12.06 3.59 -2.60
C ILE A 304 -11.79 3.14 -1.16
N ASN A 305 -11.46 4.09 -0.28
CA ASN A 305 -11.01 3.84 1.08
C ASN A 305 -9.82 2.85 1.18
N ASN A 306 -8.87 2.90 0.25
CA ASN A 306 -7.68 2.06 0.29
C ASN A 306 -6.66 2.65 1.26
N PHE A 307 -6.72 2.18 2.50
CA PHE A 307 -5.88 2.65 3.58
C PHE A 307 -4.46 2.06 3.56
N ASP A 308 -4.15 1.07 2.73
CA ASP A 308 -2.86 0.38 2.84
C ASP A 308 -1.71 1.17 2.19
N ARG A 309 -1.94 1.86 1.07
CA ARG A 309 -0.86 2.49 0.28
C ARG A 309 -0.23 3.73 0.92
N LEU A 310 -0.96 4.85 0.95
CA LEU A 310 -0.44 6.14 1.44
C LEU A 310 -1.31 6.71 2.57
N PRO A 311 -0.71 7.29 3.63
CA PRO A 311 -1.44 7.75 4.81
C PRO A 311 -2.05 9.15 4.61
N LEU A 312 -2.89 9.31 3.60
CA LEU A 312 -3.54 10.60 3.29
C LEU A 312 -4.81 10.82 4.11
N ALA A 313 -5.80 9.93 3.97
CA ALA A 313 -7.04 9.97 4.75
C ALA A 313 -6.92 9.25 6.11
N TRP A 314 -5.84 8.49 6.32
CA TRP A 314 -5.68 7.61 7.47
C TRP A 314 -4.46 7.96 8.31
N LYS A 315 -4.47 7.51 9.57
CA LYS A 315 -3.38 7.73 10.54
C LYS A 315 -2.45 6.51 10.67
N ASN A 316 -2.32 5.71 9.62
CA ASN A 316 -1.37 4.59 9.57
C ASN A 316 -0.03 5.06 8.98
N ASP A 317 0.93 4.14 8.84
CA ASP A 317 2.25 4.44 8.28
C ASP A 317 2.29 4.31 6.74
N GLY A 318 1.22 3.78 6.13
CA GLY A 318 1.18 3.32 4.74
C GLY A 318 2.08 2.11 4.47
N ASN A 319 1.96 1.60 3.25
CA ASN A 319 2.69 0.49 2.67
C ASN A 319 3.09 0.90 1.25
N LEU A 320 4.16 1.69 1.15
CA LEU A 320 4.63 2.23 -0.14
C LEU A 320 5.23 1.14 -1.04
N GLU A 321 5.43 -0.09 -0.56
CA GLU A 321 5.76 -1.23 -1.42
C GLU A 321 4.62 -1.53 -2.42
N ASN A 322 3.38 -1.15 -2.10
CA ASN A 322 2.22 -1.26 -2.99
C ASN A 322 2.14 -0.16 -4.07
N ILE A 323 3.26 0.53 -4.32
CA ILE A 323 3.43 1.51 -5.40
C ILE A 323 4.71 1.15 -6.15
N MET A 324 4.58 0.81 -7.43
CA MET A 324 5.71 0.50 -8.31
C MET A 324 6.17 1.78 -9.02
N LEU A 325 7.48 2.02 -9.00
CA LEU A 325 8.15 3.16 -9.63
C LEU A 325 8.98 2.72 -10.83
N GLY A 326 9.03 3.58 -11.85
CA GLY A 326 9.97 3.41 -12.97
C GLY A 326 9.74 2.17 -13.82
N SER A 327 8.52 1.65 -13.84
CA SER A 327 8.17 0.57 -14.74
C SER A 327 8.07 1.10 -16.17
N THR A 328 8.36 0.25 -17.15
CA THR A 328 8.12 0.56 -18.57
C THR A 328 6.65 0.87 -18.85
N ALA A 329 5.74 0.39 -18.00
CA ALA A 329 4.30 0.61 -18.11
C ALA A 329 3.78 1.88 -17.40
N GLY A 330 4.67 2.68 -16.79
CA GLY A 330 4.30 3.92 -16.09
C GLY A 330 5.25 4.32 -14.96
N ARG A 331 5.23 5.62 -14.63
CA ARG A 331 6.13 6.23 -13.64
C ARG A 331 5.80 5.87 -12.19
N ALA A 332 4.51 5.89 -11.85
CA ALA A 332 3.98 5.50 -10.55
C ALA A 332 2.70 4.67 -10.77
N ILE A 333 2.73 3.41 -10.37
CA ILE A 333 1.65 2.46 -10.63
C ILE A 333 1.21 1.85 -9.31
N GLY A 334 -0.08 1.94 -8.99
CA GLY A 334 -0.64 1.27 -7.83
C GLY A 334 -0.74 -0.25 -8.06
N ILE A 335 -0.32 -1.03 -7.08
CA ILE A 335 -0.64 -2.46 -7.02
C ILE A 335 -1.51 -2.73 -5.79
N ASP A 336 -2.02 -3.97 -5.70
CA ASP A 336 -2.75 -4.47 -4.53
C ASP A 336 -3.95 -3.57 -4.14
N GLN A 337 -4.65 -3.03 -5.14
CA GLN A 337 -5.83 -2.20 -4.91
C GLN A 337 -7.03 -3.05 -4.47
N ALA A 338 -7.71 -2.60 -3.42
CA ALA A 338 -8.98 -3.14 -2.99
C ALA A 338 -9.87 -2.03 -2.44
N VAL A 339 -11.17 -2.13 -2.69
CA VAL A 339 -12.14 -1.30 -1.97
C VAL A 339 -12.28 -1.82 -0.54
N HIS A 340 -12.31 -0.93 0.44
CA HIS A 340 -12.66 -1.28 1.82
C HIS A 340 -13.95 -0.57 2.24
N PRO A 341 -15.12 -1.17 1.93
CA PRO A 341 -16.42 -0.56 2.21
C PRO A 341 -16.59 -0.16 3.68
N ILE A 342 -17.15 1.03 3.91
CA ILE A 342 -17.59 1.48 5.23
C ILE A 342 -19.11 1.32 5.29
N THR A 343 -19.58 0.23 5.89
CA THR A 343 -21.01 -0.10 5.95
C THR A 343 -21.74 0.57 7.12
N HIS A 344 -21.01 1.03 8.15
CA HIS A 344 -21.61 1.73 9.28
C HIS A 344 -21.90 3.20 8.92
N PRO A 345 -23.14 3.70 9.04
CA PRO A 345 -23.52 5.07 8.66
C PRO A 345 -22.63 6.16 9.29
N ASP A 346 -22.45 6.14 10.62
CA ASP A 346 -21.59 7.12 11.30
C ASP A 346 -20.12 7.04 10.86
N GLY A 347 -19.63 5.84 10.55
CA GLY A 347 -18.28 5.65 10.05
C GLY A 347 -18.12 6.30 8.68
N MET A 348 -19.13 6.15 7.83
CA MET A 348 -19.18 6.74 6.50
C MET A 348 -19.26 8.27 6.56
N GLU A 349 -20.08 8.82 7.45
CA GLU A 349 -20.17 10.27 7.65
C GLU A 349 -18.82 10.87 8.09
N ARG A 350 -18.19 10.27 9.13
CA ARG A 350 -16.85 10.69 9.58
C ARG A 350 -15.80 10.57 8.48
N TYR A 351 -15.89 9.53 7.66
CA TYR A 351 -14.96 9.37 6.53
C TYR A 351 -15.18 10.44 5.46
N CYS A 352 -16.43 10.79 5.15
CA CYS A 352 -16.75 11.92 4.30
C CYS A 352 -16.18 13.24 4.85
N ASP A 353 -16.23 13.49 6.15
CA ASP A 353 -15.60 14.68 6.75
C ASP A 353 -14.08 14.68 6.55
N VAL A 354 -13.43 13.52 6.71
CA VAL A 354 -12.01 13.35 6.42
C VAL A 354 -11.71 13.64 4.94
N VAL A 355 -12.55 13.16 4.03
CA VAL A 355 -12.46 13.41 2.59
C VAL A 355 -12.56 14.91 2.29
N LEU A 356 -13.52 15.62 2.90
CA LEU A 356 -13.65 17.07 2.74
C LEU A 356 -12.36 17.79 3.18
N HIS A 357 -11.77 17.39 4.30
CA HIS A 357 -10.49 17.94 4.76
C HIS A 357 -9.31 17.61 3.83
N VAL A 358 -9.24 16.40 3.27
CA VAL A 358 -8.22 16.05 2.27
C VAL A 358 -8.30 17.00 1.07
N VAL A 359 -9.50 17.24 0.54
CA VAL A 359 -9.69 18.12 -0.62
C VAL A 359 -9.36 19.57 -0.28
N GLN A 360 -9.75 20.05 0.91
CA GLN A 360 -9.38 21.38 1.40
C GLN A 360 -7.86 21.54 1.52
N GLU A 361 -7.16 20.60 2.18
CA GLU A 361 -5.71 20.64 2.30
C GLU A 361 -5.02 20.56 0.93
N ALA A 362 -5.54 19.75 0.00
CA ALA A 362 -5.04 19.66 -1.36
C ALA A 362 -5.17 20.99 -2.11
N ARG A 363 -6.27 21.73 -1.92
CA ARG A 363 -6.50 23.04 -2.56
C ARG A 363 -5.67 24.16 -1.92
N ASP A 364 -5.66 24.22 -0.59
CA ASP A 364 -5.17 25.39 0.14
C ASP A 364 -3.68 25.26 0.53
N GLY A 365 -3.14 24.03 0.53
CA GLY A 365 -1.70 23.74 0.67
C GLY A 365 -1.15 23.76 2.08
N ALA A 366 -1.95 24.19 3.03
CA ALA A 366 -1.68 24.02 4.45
C ALA A 366 -2.43 22.79 4.96
N GLY A 367 -1.71 21.83 5.56
CA GLY A 367 -2.35 20.60 6.00
C GLY A 367 -1.44 19.60 6.70
N GLN A 368 -2.01 18.84 7.64
CA GLN A 368 -1.27 17.77 8.31
C GLN A 368 -1.16 16.52 7.44
N ARG A 369 -2.09 16.27 6.52
CA ARG A 369 -2.20 15.00 5.79
C ARG A 369 -1.14 14.88 4.71
N PHE A 370 -0.93 15.92 3.92
CA PHE A 370 0.18 15.94 2.97
C PHE A 370 1.55 15.92 3.67
N ALA A 371 1.63 16.48 4.90
CA ALA A 371 2.82 16.33 5.73
C ALA A 371 3.03 14.87 6.21
N LEU A 372 1.95 14.12 6.49
CA LEU A 372 2.03 12.68 6.79
C LEU A 372 2.53 11.89 5.58
N VAL A 373 2.01 12.18 4.38
CA VAL A 373 2.48 11.57 3.13
C VAL A 373 3.96 11.87 2.91
N GLN A 374 4.36 13.14 3.03
CA GLN A 374 5.76 13.55 2.91
C GLN A 374 6.67 12.83 3.92
N GLN A 375 6.21 12.69 5.17
CA GLN A 375 6.92 11.96 6.21
C GLN A 375 7.00 10.45 5.92
N ALA A 376 5.95 9.85 5.36
CA ALA A 376 5.94 8.46 4.94
C ALA A 376 6.89 8.22 3.76
N THR A 377 6.95 9.12 2.78
CA THR A 377 7.94 9.08 1.69
C THR A 377 9.36 9.15 2.27
N LEU A 378 9.65 10.11 3.15
CA LEU A 378 10.96 10.21 3.80
C LEU A 378 11.33 8.93 4.57
N ILE A 379 10.37 8.32 5.25
CA ILE A 379 10.61 7.09 5.99
C ILE A 379 10.90 5.95 5.02
N ASN A 380 10.09 5.75 3.99
CA ASN A 380 10.22 4.57 3.16
C ASN A 380 11.35 4.68 2.13
N THR A 381 11.64 5.88 1.62
CA THR A 381 12.63 6.07 0.54
C THR A 381 13.87 6.85 0.96
N GLY A 382 13.86 7.50 2.14
CA GLY A 382 14.95 8.41 2.55
C GLY A 382 14.95 9.75 1.80
N ILE A 383 13.98 10.00 0.93
CA ILE A 383 13.83 11.26 0.20
C ILE A 383 12.77 12.12 0.87
N GLN A 384 13.11 13.38 1.13
CA GLN A 384 12.15 14.40 1.54
C GLN A 384 11.59 15.05 0.27
N PRO A 385 10.30 14.85 -0.09
CA PRO A 385 9.72 15.55 -1.21
C PRO A 385 9.87 17.08 -1.06
N THR A 386 10.24 17.76 -2.13
CA THR A 386 10.31 19.23 -2.17
C THR A 386 8.91 19.84 -2.14
N ALA A 387 8.81 21.16 -1.95
CA ALA A 387 7.51 21.86 -2.00
C ALA A 387 6.82 21.66 -3.36
N GLU A 388 7.57 21.78 -4.46
CA GLU A 388 7.08 21.55 -5.83
C GLU A 388 6.57 20.13 -6.04
N GLN A 389 7.28 19.12 -5.50
CA GLN A 389 6.86 17.73 -5.58
C GLN A 389 5.58 17.47 -4.78
N VAL A 390 5.45 18.07 -3.59
CA VAL A 390 4.22 18.03 -2.80
C VAL A 390 3.07 18.73 -3.54
N ASP A 391 3.32 19.86 -4.19
CA ASP A 391 2.33 20.55 -5.02
C ASP A 391 1.91 19.71 -6.22
N GLY A 392 2.84 18.96 -6.84
CA GLY A 392 2.52 17.95 -7.85
C GLY A 392 1.54 16.89 -7.34
N MET A 393 1.79 16.32 -6.16
CA MET A 393 0.86 15.36 -5.52
C MET A 393 -0.52 15.98 -5.25
N ARG A 394 -0.54 17.22 -4.75
CA ARG A 394 -1.80 17.94 -4.47
C ARG A 394 -2.59 18.17 -5.75
N GLN A 395 -1.93 18.64 -6.80
CA GLN A 395 -2.53 18.93 -8.09
C GLN A 395 -3.10 17.66 -8.75
N GLY A 396 -2.34 16.56 -8.73
CA GLY A 396 -2.83 15.27 -9.21
C GLY A 396 -4.04 14.75 -8.43
N CYS A 397 -4.04 14.95 -7.11
CA CYS A 397 -5.18 14.58 -6.26
C CYS A 397 -6.43 15.39 -6.63
N LEU A 398 -6.30 16.72 -6.73
CA LEU A 398 -7.39 17.61 -7.12
C LEU A 398 -7.95 17.32 -8.51
N GLU A 399 -7.11 16.92 -9.45
CA GLU A 399 -7.56 16.57 -10.81
C GLU A 399 -8.47 15.36 -10.82
N LEU A 400 -8.11 14.30 -10.09
CA LEU A 400 -8.99 13.14 -9.98
C LEU A 400 -10.26 13.48 -9.20
N VAL A 401 -10.15 14.25 -8.11
CA VAL A 401 -11.31 14.72 -7.32
C VAL A 401 -12.28 15.51 -8.21
N ALA A 402 -11.78 16.43 -9.03
CA ALA A 402 -12.59 17.20 -9.98
C ALA A 402 -13.22 16.30 -11.05
N GLN A 403 -12.44 15.39 -11.65
CA GLN A 403 -12.95 14.42 -12.62
C GLN A 403 -14.11 13.58 -12.05
N VAL A 404 -13.96 13.05 -10.85
CA VAL A 404 -14.98 12.22 -10.19
C VAL A 404 -16.20 13.07 -9.81
N ALA A 405 -15.99 14.28 -9.29
CA ALA A 405 -17.07 15.20 -8.97
C ALA A 405 -17.90 15.60 -10.22
N ASP A 406 -17.24 15.76 -11.37
CA ASP A 406 -17.90 16.06 -12.65
C ASP A 406 -18.68 14.86 -13.20
N LEU A 407 -18.12 13.66 -13.10
CA LEU A 407 -18.84 12.43 -13.47
C LEU A 407 -20.08 12.21 -12.60
N HIS A 408 -19.97 12.44 -11.30
CA HIS A 408 -21.08 12.34 -10.35
C HIS A 408 -22.16 13.40 -10.62
N ALA A 409 -21.77 14.66 -10.83
CA ALA A 409 -22.72 15.73 -11.16
C ALA A 409 -23.50 15.45 -12.45
N ALA A 410 -22.87 14.76 -13.40
CA ALA A 410 -23.47 14.36 -14.67
C ALA A 410 -24.26 13.04 -14.60
N GLY A 411 -24.32 12.35 -13.45
CA GLY A 411 -24.94 11.01 -13.32
C GLY A 411 -24.16 9.88 -14.01
N ARG A 412 -23.02 10.18 -14.65
CA ARG A 412 -22.19 9.23 -15.41
C ARG A 412 -21.39 8.31 -14.49
N LEU A 413 -21.09 8.76 -13.27
CA LEU A 413 -20.39 7.91 -12.31
C LEU A 413 -21.28 6.73 -11.90
N GLU A 414 -22.57 6.96 -11.66
CA GLU A 414 -23.54 5.95 -11.28
C GLU A 414 -23.69 4.88 -12.38
N GLU A 415 -23.70 5.29 -13.66
CA GLU A 415 -23.67 4.37 -14.81
C GLU A 415 -22.42 3.49 -14.80
N ILE A 416 -21.24 4.10 -14.58
CA ILE A 416 -19.97 3.37 -14.48
C ILE A 416 -20.01 2.37 -13.31
N LEU A 417 -20.44 2.80 -12.12
CA LEU A 417 -20.50 1.95 -10.93
C LEU A 417 -21.48 0.80 -11.10
N ALA A 418 -22.65 1.04 -11.71
CA ALA A 418 -23.62 0.00 -12.01
C ALA A 418 -23.06 -1.05 -13.00
N GLY A 419 -22.35 -0.60 -14.04
CA GLY A 419 -21.67 -1.49 -14.98
C GLY A 419 -20.62 -2.36 -14.30
N ILE A 420 -19.76 -1.75 -13.47
CA ILE A 420 -18.72 -2.47 -12.70
C ILE A 420 -19.37 -3.47 -11.74
N GLN A 421 -20.40 -3.06 -11.00
CA GLN A 421 -21.10 -3.94 -10.06
C GLN A 421 -21.72 -5.14 -10.78
N SER A 422 -22.33 -4.92 -11.95
CA SER A 422 -22.89 -5.99 -12.76
C SER A 422 -21.81 -6.99 -13.21
N GLU A 423 -20.66 -6.50 -13.68
CA GLU A 423 -19.52 -7.34 -14.05
C GLU A 423 -19.00 -8.16 -12.87
N VAL A 424 -18.79 -7.52 -11.71
CA VAL A 424 -18.30 -8.18 -10.49
C VAL A 424 -19.30 -9.22 -10.01
N SER A 425 -20.59 -8.89 -9.95
CA SER A 425 -21.64 -9.84 -9.55
C SER A 425 -21.73 -11.03 -10.49
N ALA A 426 -21.59 -10.82 -11.81
CA ALA A 426 -21.55 -11.91 -12.78
C ALA A 426 -20.31 -12.80 -12.61
N ALA A 427 -19.14 -12.18 -12.41
CA ALA A 427 -17.87 -12.87 -12.27
C ALA A 427 -17.78 -13.74 -11.00
N PHE A 428 -18.46 -13.33 -9.93
CA PHE A 428 -18.51 -14.03 -8.64
C PHE A 428 -19.87 -14.70 -8.37
N ALA A 429 -20.70 -14.88 -9.40
CA ALA A 429 -22.00 -15.54 -9.27
C ALA A 429 -21.86 -16.97 -8.71
N GLY A 430 -22.73 -17.32 -7.76
CA GLY A 430 -22.72 -18.62 -7.06
C GLY A 430 -21.98 -18.60 -5.72
N ARG A 431 -21.27 -17.51 -5.39
CA ARG A 431 -20.71 -17.32 -4.06
C ARG A 431 -21.82 -16.96 -3.07
N SER A 432 -22.11 -17.84 -2.12
CA SER A 432 -23.06 -17.55 -1.04
C SER A 432 -22.52 -16.44 -0.13
N GLY A 433 -23.22 -15.30 -0.06
CA GLY A 433 -23.00 -14.27 0.95
C GLY A 433 -22.12 -13.07 0.57
N SER A 434 -21.82 -12.82 -0.72
CA SER A 434 -21.14 -11.59 -1.14
C SER A 434 -22.15 -10.58 -1.71
N ASP A 435 -22.90 -9.92 -0.82
CA ASP A 435 -23.56 -8.68 -1.19
C ASP A 435 -22.52 -7.54 -1.13
N ASP A 436 -21.81 -7.33 -2.24
CA ASP A 436 -20.76 -6.31 -2.35
C ASP A 436 -21.32 -4.89 -2.63
N THR A 437 -22.62 -4.67 -2.46
CA THR A 437 -23.28 -3.36 -2.63
C THR A 437 -22.63 -2.23 -1.81
N GLY A 438 -21.99 -2.56 -0.68
CA GLY A 438 -21.27 -1.60 0.14
C GLY A 438 -20.14 -0.85 -0.60
N ALA A 439 -19.50 -1.46 -1.60
CA ALA A 439 -18.47 -0.79 -2.39
C ALA A 439 -19.05 0.34 -3.25
N LEU A 440 -20.16 0.06 -3.94
CA LEU A 440 -20.88 1.03 -4.77
C LEU A 440 -21.41 2.20 -3.93
N GLU A 441 -22.09 1.89 -2.82
CA GLU A 441 -22.68 2.91 -1.95
C GLU A 441 -21.60 3.84 -1.37
N MET A 442 -20.49 3.28 -0.89
CA MET A 442 -19.38 4.06 -0.36
C MET A 442 -18.79 4.98 -1.43
N VAL A 443 -18.45 4.45 -2.61
CA VAL A 443 -17.81 5.25 -3.68
C VAL A 443 -18.72 6.39 -4.13
N SER A 444 -20.03 6.15 -4.26
CA SER A 444 -21.01 7.20 -4.58
C SER A 444 -21.05 8.29 -3.49
N LYS A 445 -21.07 7.92 -2.20
CA LYS A 445 -21.04 8.89 -1.08
C LYS A 445 -19.76 9.71 -1.04
N VAL A 446 -18.60 9.10 -1.31
CA VAL A 446 -17.31 9.80 -1.37
C VAL A 446 -17.26 10.75 -2.58
N ALA A 447 -17.80 10.34 -3.74
CA ALA A 447 -17.92 11.21 -4.90
C ALA A 447 -18.82 12.43 -4.64
N ALA A 448 -19.93 12.25 -3.93
CA ALA A 448 -20.76 13.35 -3.46
C ALA A 448 -19.99 14.28 -2.50
N ALA A 449 -19.15 13.74 -1.61
CA ALA A 449 -18.28 14.54 -0.76
C ALA A 449 -17.25 15.34 -1.58
N PHE A 450 -16.62 14.75 -2.60
CA PHE A 450 -15.76 15.47 -3.55
C PHE A 450 -16.49 16.63 -4.23
N HIS A 451 -17.70 16.38 -4.74
CA HIS A 451 -18.51 17.41 -5.39
C HIS A 451 -18.83 18.59 -4.44
N ARG A 452 -19.21 18.30 -3.19
CA ARG A 452 -19.42 19.33 -2.15
C ARG A 452 -18.15 20.11 -1.83
N ALA A 453 -17.01 19.42 -1.68
CA ALA A 453 -15.74 20.05 -1.32
C ALA A 453 -15.25 21.08 -2.35
N LEU A 454 -15.57 20.87 -3.62
CA LEU A 454 -15.22 21.79 -4.71
C LEU A 454 -16.14 23.02 -4.80
N GLY A 455 -17.16 23.14 -3.94
CA GLY A 455 -18.09 24.27 -3.95
C GLY A 455 -18.99 24.33 -5.18
N ARG A 456 -19.09 23.24 -5.93
CA ARG A 456 -19.93 23.13 -7.14
C ARG A 456 -21.40 22.87 -6.81
N GLY A 457 -21.67 22.45 -5.58
CA GLY A 457 -23.00 22.61 -5.00
C GLY A 457 -23.21 24.06 -4.60
N GLY A 458 -23.82 24.88 -5.46
CA GLY A 458 -24.61 26.00 -4.96
C GLY A 458 -25.60 25.48 -3.91
N PRO A 459 -26.17 26.32 -3.03
CA PRO A 459 -27.22 25.87 -2.13
C PRO A 459 -28.30 25.20 -2.99
N GLN A 460 -28.33 23.87 -3.00
CA GLN A 460 -29.41 23.12 -3.62
C GLN A 460 -30.62 23.61 -2.87
N ALA A 461 -31.42 24.43 -3.56
CA ALA A 461 -32.69 24.89 -3.04
C ALA A 461 -33.39 23.64 -2.51
N ALA A 462 -33.74 23.66 -1.23
CA ALA A 462 -34.46 22.60 -0.53
C ALA A 462 -35.91 22.48 -1.07
N ASN A 463 -36.07 22.52 -2.38
CA ASN A 463 -37.29 22.35 -3.15
C ASN A 463 -37.30 20.95 -3.78
N ALA A 464 -36.99 19.92 -2.99
CA ALA A 464 -37.60 18.63 -3.25
C ALA A 464 -39.07 18.77 -2.82
N PRO A 465 -40.05 18.64 -3.73
CA PRO A 465 -41.46 18.77 -3.37
C PRO A 465 -41.82 17.70 -2.33
N ALA A 466 -42.43 18.13 -1.24
CA ALA A 466 -43.00 17.28 -0.19
C ALA A 466 -44.28 16.54 -0.67
N SER A 467 -44.35 16.11 -1.92
CA SER A 467 -45.51 15.42 -2.49
C SER A 467 -45.21 13.95 -2.75
N GLU A 468 -45.23 13.17 -1.67
CA GLU A 468 -45.77 11.80 -1.61
C GLU A 468 -45.55 11.25 -0.20
N ARG A 469 -46.12 11.96 0.80
CA ARG A 469 -46.61 11.25 1.98
C ARG A 469 -47.91 10.60 1.54
N LEU A 470 -47.82 9.33 1.16
CA LEU A 470 -48.95 8.43 1.08
C LEU A 470 -49.78 8.56 2.36
N ASP A 471 -50.97 9.14 2.20
CA ASP A 471 -52.06 9.09 3.16
C ASP A 471 -52.35 7.62 3.50
N SER A 472 -51.82 7.17 4.64
CA SER A 472 -52.28 6.00 5.34
C SER A 472 -53.37 6.43 6.32
N ALA A 473 -54.51 6.85 5.76
CA ALA A 473 -55.76 6.99 6.47
C ALA A 473 -56.73 5.92 5.95
N GLY A 474 -57.10 5.01 6.83
CA GLY A 474 -58.26 4.14 6.65
C GLY A 474 -57.92 2.66 6.75
N LEU A 475 -58.01 2.12 7.97
CA LEU A 475 -58.76 0.90 8.27
C LEU A 475 -58.84 0.74 9.80
N CYS A 476 -59.91 1.31 10.37
CA CYS A 476 -60.48 0.86 11.64
C CYS A 476 -61.79 0.11 11.34
N GLY A 477 -62.00 -1.01 12.04
CA GLY A 477 -63.28 -1.72 12.20
C GLY A 477 -63.41 -2.95 11.30
N GLY A 478 -63.75 -4.15 11.76
CA GLY A 478 -64.15 -4.62 13.08
C GLY A 478 -64.57 -6.11 12.99
N SER A 479 -64.80 -6.72 14.16
CA SER A 479 -65.27 -8.08 14.46
C SER A 479 -64.42 -9.27 14.04
#